data_AF-A0A3Q8UZ36-F1
#
_entry.id   AF-A0A3Q8UZ36-F1
#
_cell.length_a   1.000
_cell.length_b   1.000
_cell.length_c   1.000
_cell.angle_alpha   90.00
_cell.angle_beta   90.00
_cell.angle_gamma   90.00
#
_symmetry.space_group_name_H-M   'P 1'
#
loop_
_entity.id
_entity.type
_entity.pdbx_description
1 polymer ?
#
loop_
_entity_poly.entity_id
_entity_poly.type
_entity_poly.pdbx_seq_one_letter_code
_entity_poly.pdbx_strand_id
1 'polypeptide(L)' 'MEFTITIAPVRPASGRWAWSVERKGEDGPSTSGRAESEEAARRRAEECAEEMAQQINQRRTYTYTAGEGTRS' A
#
# COMPACT_ATOMS: atom_id res chain seq x y z
N MET A 1 11.27 -2.99 3.02
CA MET A 1 10.15 -3.26 2.10
C MET A 1 10.02 -2.05 1.22
N GLU A 2 9.97 -2.24 -0.09
CA GLU A 2 9.90 -1.13 -1.05
C GLU A 2 8.51 -1.05 -1.69
N PHE A 3 7.99 0.17 -1.80
CA PHE A 3 6.75 0.49 -2.51
C PHE A 3 7.06 1.49 -3.61
N THR A 4 6.39 1.32 -4.75
CA THR A 4 6.38 2.26 -5.86
C THR A 4 5.12 3.09 -5.76
N ILE A 5 5.28 4.41 -5.61
CA ILE A 5 4.19 5.37 -5.64
C ILE A 5 4.19 6.04 -7.01
N THR A 6 3.06 5.98 -7.71
CA THR A 6 2.84 6.68 -8.98
C THR A 6 1.78 7.74 -8.79
N ILE A 7 2.08 8.97 -9.18
CA ILE A 7 1.15 10.11 -9.15
C ILE A 7 1.06 10.67 -10.56
N ALA A 8 -0.15 10.80 -11.09
CA ALA A 8 -0.37 11.27 -12.44
C ALA A 8 -1.66 12.10 -12.55
N PRO A 9 -1.69 13.15 -13.39
CA PRO A 9 -2.95 13.85 -13.68
C PRO A 9 -3.89 12.91 -14.45
N VAL A 10 -5.16 12.82 -14.04
CA VAL A 10 -6.19 12.00 -14.72
C VAL A 10 -6.53 12.59 -16.08
N ARG A 11 -6.69 13.91 -16.12
CA ARG A 11 -6.76 14.71 -17.34
C ARG A 11 -6.14 16.07 -17.03
N PRO A 12 -5.28 16.62 -17.90
CA PRO A 12 -4.64 17.92 -17.68
C PRO A 12 -5.62 19.06 -17.39
N ALA A 13 -6.83 18.98 -17.95
CA ALA A 13 -7.87 20.01 -17.82
C ALA A 13 -8.84 19.82 -16.64
N SER A 14 -8.84 18.67 -15.95
CA SER A 14 -9.84 18.39 -14.90
C SER A 14 -9.39 18.76 -13.49
N GLY A 15 -8.13 19.15 -13.30
CA GLY A 15 -7.55 19.39 -11.97
C GLY A 15 -7.57 18.16 -11.05
N ARG A 16 -7.77 16.95 -11.61
CA ARG A 16 -7.86 15.70 -10.83
C ARG A 16 -6.59 14.90 -10.99
N TRP A 17 -6.12 14.35 -9.89
CA TRP A 17 -4.91 13.56 -9.79
C TRP A 17 -5.25 12.13 -9.43
N ALA A 18 -4.61 11.18 -10.09
CA ALA A 18 -4.61 9.78 -9.73
C ALA A 18 -3.34 9.46 -8.95
N TRP A 19 -3.47 8.52 -8.03
CA TRP A 19 -2.34 7.93 -7.35
C TRP A 19 -2.48 6.41 -7.33
N SER A 20 -1.36 5.71 -7.39
CA SER A 20 -1.29 4.27 -7.13
C SER A 20 -0.08 3.95 -6.28
N VAL A 21 -0.20 2.89 -5.48
CA VAL A 21 0.86 2.34 -4.66
C VAL A 21 0.94 0.85 -4.92
N GLU A 22 2.12 0.41 -5.33
CA GLU A 22 2.40 -0.96 -5.72
C GLU A 22 3.60 -1.45 -4.92
N ARG A 23 3.57 -2.71 -4.48
CA ARG A 23 4.72 -3.28 -3.76
C ARG A 23 5.75 -3.76 -4.77
N LYS A 24 6.99 -3.29 -4.64
CA LYS A 24 8.05 -3.62 -5.59
C LYS A 24 8.51 -5.06 -5.42
N GLY A 25 8.53 -5.83 -6.52
CA GLY A 25 9.11 -7.17 -6.57
C GLY A 25 8.21 -8.31 -6.07
N GLU A 26 6.93 -8.05 -5.81
CA GLU A 26 5.95 -9.09 -5.47
C GLU A 26 4.66 -8.82 -6.27
N ASP A 27 3.96 -9.89 -6.67
CA ASP A 27 2.59 -9.84 -7.20
C ASP A 27 1.63 -9.54 -6.02
N GLY A 28 1.78 -8.33 -5.48
CA GLY A 28 1.09 -7.86 -4.30
C GLY A 28 -0.14 -7.01 -4.65
N PRO A 29 -1.05 -6.80 -3.69
CA PRO A 29 -2.19 -5.92 -3.91
C PRO A 29 -1.70 -4.49 -4.22
N SER A 30 -2.08 -3.99 -5.39
CA SER A 30 -1.92 -2.58 -5.77
C SER A 30 -3.11 -1.79 -5.24
N THR A 31 -2.85 -0.67 -4.56
CA THR A 31 -3.92 0.25 -4.13
C THR A 31 -3.88 1.50 -4.99
N SER A 32 -5.02 2.00 -5.46
CA SER A 32 -5.08 3.21 -6.27
C SER A 32 -6.30 4.06 -5.92
N GLY A 33 -6.22 5.35 -6.23
CA GLY A 33 -7.26 6.32 -5.92
C GLY A 33 -7.16 7.61 -6.73
N ARG A 34 -8.03 8.55 -6.38
CA ARG A 34 -8.09 9.89 -6.99
C ARG A 34 -8.09 10.96 -5.92
N ALA A 35 -7.55 12.13 -6.25
CA ALA A 35 -7.54 13.31 -5.41
C ALA A 35 -7.77 14.58 -6.24
N GLU A 36 -8.12 15.66 -5.55
CA GLU A 36 -8.38 16.98 -6.11
C GLU A 36 -7.11 17.82 -6.37
N SER A 37 -5.96 17.38 -5.87
CA SER A 37 -4.67 18.05 -6.06
C SER A 37 -3.52 17.05 -6.05
N GLU A 38 -2.37 17.46 -6.59
CA GLU A 38 -1.13 16.66 -6.56
C GLU A 38 -0.70 16.38 -5.13
N GLU A 39 -0.72 17.39 -4.27
CA GLU A 39 -0.36 17.26 -2.84
C GLU A 39 -1.30 16.30 -2.11
N ALA A 40 -2.61 16.37 -2.38
CA ALA A 40 -3.57 15.45 -1.80
C ALA A 40 -3.36 14.01 -2.33
N ALA A 41 -3.07 13.84 -3.62
CA ALA A 41 -2.74 12.54 -4.19
C ALA A 41 -1.49 11.95 -3.56
N ARG A 42 -0.46 12.78 -3.37
CA ARG A 42 0.80 12.40 -2.73
C ARG A 42 0.61 11.97 -1.29
N ARG A 43 -0.04 12.81 -0.48
CA ARG A 43 -0.30 12.50 0.93
C ARG A 43 -1.09 11.21 1.09
N ARG A 44 -2.12 11.00 0.27
CA ARG A 44 -2.91 9.77 0.29
C ARG A 44 -2.11 8.53 -0.12
N ALA A 45 -1.24 8.65 -1.11
CA ALA A 45 -0.37 7.56 -1.53
C ALA A 45 0.67 7.21 -0.45
N GLU A 46 1.26 8.22 0.20
CA GLU A 46 2.20 8.05 1.32
C GLU A 46 1.49 7.38 2.51
N GLU A 47 0.34 7.90 2.96
CA GLU A 47 -0.46 7.29 4.04
C GLU A 47 -0.80 5.82 3.73
N CYS A 48 -1.22 5.54 2.48
CA CYS A 48 -1.55 4.17 2.07
C CYS A 48 -0.32 3.24 2.07
N ALA A 49 0.84 3.72 1.63
CA ALA A 49 2.08 2.95 1.68
C ALA A 49 2.48 2.61 3.13
N GLU A 50 2.33 3.57 4.05
CA GLU A 50 2.58 3.36 5.48
C GLU A 50 1.60 2.36 6.11
N GLU A 51 0.31 2.47 5.80
CA GLU A 51 -0.72 1.53 6.27
C GLU A 51 -0.43 0.10 5.76
N MET A 52 -0.05 -0.05 4.48
CA MET A 52 0.34 -1.35 3.93
C MET A 52 1.59 -1.91 4.60
N ALA A 53 2.61 -1.07 4.85
CA ALA A 53 3.82 -1.48 5.55
C ALA A 53 3.49 -1.97 6.98
N GLN A 54 2.62 -1.25 7.69
CA GLN A 54 2.15 -1.61 9.02
C GLN A 54 1.37 -2.93 9.01
N GLN A 55 0.44 -3.12 8.07
CA GLN A 55 -0.32 -4.38 7.96
C GLN A 55 0.57 -5.58 7.66
N ILE A 56 1.60 -5.42 6.82
CA ILE A 56 2.51 -6.52 6.52
C ILE A 56 3.42 -6.83 7.71
N ASN A 57 3.89 -5.81 8.42
CA ASN A 57 4.63 -6.01 9.67
C ASN A 57 3.76 -6.70 10.73
N GLN A 58 2.48 -6.34 10.85
CA GLN A 58 1.54 -7.01 11.75
C GLN A 58 1.28 -8.47 11.35
N ARG A 59 1.09 -8.77 10.05
CA ARG A 59 0.95 -10.17 9.57
C ARG A 59 2.19 -11.02 9.91
N ARG A 60 3.38 -10.42 9.96
CA ARG A 60 4.60 -11.14 10.38
C ARG A 60 4.60 -11.47 11.88
N THR A 61 4.07 -10.59 12.72
CA THR A 61 4.01 -10.77 14.18
C THR A 61 3.00 -11.84 14.63
N TYR A 62 1.99 -12.15 13.80
CA TYR A 62 0.97 -13.18 14.09
C TYR A 62 1.19 -14.51 13.37
N THR A 63 2.43 -14.86 13.01
CA THR A 63 2.71 -16.23 12.59
C THR A 63 2.68 -17.14 13.82
N TYR A 64 1.48 -17.57 14.19
CA TYR A 64 1.20 -18.53 15.26
C TYR A 64 1.72 -19.91 14.85
N THR A 65 2.81 -20.38 15.48
CA THR A 65 3.22 -21.78 15.47
C THR A 65 2.31 -22.59 16.38
N ALA A 66 1.10 -22.92 15.93
CA ALA A 66 0.44 -24.13 16.45
C ALA A 66 0.88 -25.30 15.58
N GLY A 67 1.75 -26.15 16.13
CA GLY A 67 2.09 -27.39 15.47
C GLY A 67 3.34 -28.08 15.95
N GLU A 68 3.62 -28.15 17.26
CA GLU A 68 4.40 -29.26 17.80
C GLU A 68 3.68 -29.84 19.01
N GLY A 69 3.45 -31.15 18.93
CA GLY A 69 2.44 -31.85 19.71
C GLY A 69 2.81 -32.07 21.17
N THR A 70 1.77 -32.31 21.98
CA THR A 70 1.92 -33.05 23.22
C THR A 70 0.91 -34.20 23.20
N ARG A 71 1.37 -35.34 22.66
CA ARG A 71 0.87 -36.65 23.05
C ARG A 71 1.89 -37.22 24.04
N SER A 72 1.50 -37.38 25.29
CA SER A 72 2.05 -38.34 26.25
C SER A 72 0.99 -38.61 27.30
#